data_AF-A0A8J7E0Y2-F1
#
_entry.id   AF-A0A8J7E0Y2-F1
#
_cell.length_a   1.000
_cell.length_b   1.000
_cell.length_c   1.000
_cell.angle_alpha   90.00
_cell.angle_beta   90.00
_cell.angle_gamma   90.00
#
_symmetry.space_group_name_H-M   'P 1'
#
loop_
_entity.id
_entity.type
_entity.pdbx_description
1 polymer ?
#
loop_
_entity_poly.entity_id
_entity_poly.type
_entity_poly.pdbx_seq_one_letter_code
_entity_poly.pdbx_strand_id
1 'polypeptide(L)'
;MARSLEFFKDGRIYEREDGQLMKVSDTQGQVKRLLEVLEFTSADTFTVMPDDAGTREVPVRQSPAKQISAEGLELIKTFEGLYLESYQDAVGVWTIGWGNTEGIGPGMTITVAQAEQMLRKELSQFETAVTEYVKVEINENQYAALVAFSYNVGARALYDSTLLKVLNQGQIQEAADQFLRWDKAGGQALLGLSRRRRSERSLFLSEPWKWALTWEPSRVLKLSQPLLHGDDVRRLQQALADAGFDVQADGYFGEGTDKAVKAFQEQKGLGVDGIVGTQTLKQLGL
;
A
#
# COMPACT_ATOMS: atom_id res chain seq x y z
N MET A 1 4.36 -51.49 -10.36
CA MET A 1 5.63 -50.98 -10.92
C MET A 1 5.95 -49.69 -10.19
N ALA A 2 7.16 -49.53 -9.68
CA ALA A 2 7.52 -48.40 -8.84
C ALA A 2 8.06 -47.26 -9.71
N ARG A 3 7.33 -46.15 -9.77
CA ARG A 3 7.79 -44.94 -10.43
C ARG A 3 8.29 -43.95 -9.39
N SER A 4 9.47 -43.37 -9.63
CA SER A 4 10.04 -42.32 -8.80
C SER A 4 10.37 -41.08 -9.61
N LEU A 5 10.19 -39.93 -8.97
CA LEU A 5 10.59 -38.64 -9.50
C LEU A 5 11.73 -38.10 -8.62
N GLU A 6 12.86 -37.79 -9.26
CA GLU A 6 14.05 -37.23 -8.60
C GLU A 6 14.25 -35.78 -9.08
N PHE A 7 14.30 -34.85 -8.13
CA PHE A 7 14.47 -33.42 -8.38
C PHE A 7 15.90 -33.01 -8.03
N PHE A 8 16.56 -32.28 -8.94
CA PHE A 8 17.94 -31.84 -8.76
C PHE A 8 18.03 -30.32 -8.65
N LYS A 9 19.06 -29.84 -7.95
CA LYS A 9 19.31 -28.40 -7.71
C LYS A 9 19.52 -27.59 -8.99
N ASP A 10 19.81 -28.24 -10.11
CA ASP A 10 19.90 -27.61 -11.43
C ASP A 10 18.54 -27.43 -12.12
N GLY A 11 17.43 -27.83 -11.49
CA GLY A 11 16.06 -27.64 -11.96
C GLY A 11 15.52 -28.76 -12.85
N ARG A 12 16.28 -29.85 -13.00
CA ARG A 12 15.87 -31.03 -13.78
C ARG A 12 15.04 -32.00 -12.95
N ILE A 13 14.07 -32.63 -13.61
CA ILE A 13 13.27 -33.72 -13.05
C ILE A 13 13.59 -34.99 -13.84
N TYR A 14 13.97 -36.04 -13.11
CA TYR A 14 14.23 -37.36 -13.65
C TYR A 14 13.09 -38.28 -13.26
N GLU A 15 12.42 -38.86 -14.25
CA GLU A 15 11.40 -39.89 -14.05
C GLU A 15 12.03 -41.26 -14.25
N ARG A 16 11.94 -42.12 -13.22
CA ARG A 16 12.45 -43.49 -13.26
C ARG A 16 11.31 -44.49 -13.07
N GLU A 17 11.41 -45.62 -13.76
CA GLU A 17 10.52 -46.76 -13.58
C GLU A 17 11.40 -47.98 -13.26
N ASP A 18 11.16 -48.60 -12.10
CA ASP A 18 11.93 -49.72 -11.55
C ASP A 18 13.47 -49.49 -11.59
N GLY A 19 13.88 -48.23 -11.36
CA GLY A 19 15.27 -47.78 -11.30
C GLY A 19 15.89 -47.32 -12.62
N GLN A 20 15.25 -47.60 -13.77
CA GLN A 20 15.71 -47.13 -15.08
C GLN A 20 15.17 -45.74 -15.41
N LEU A 21 16.05 -44.89 -15.97
CA LEU A 21 15.70 -43.52 -16.36
C LEU A 21 14.83 -43.52 -17.61
N MET A 22 13.61 -42.99 -17.49
CA MET A 22 12.62 -42.97 -18.56
C MET A 22 12.56 -41.61 -19.27
N LYS A 23 12.62 -40.52 -18.51
CA LYS A 23 12.47 -39.16 -19.07
C LYS A 23 13.19 -38.13 -18.23
N VAL A 24 13.81 -37.17 -18.90
CA VAL A 24 14.39 -35.96 -18.29
C VAL A 24 13.57 -34.77 -18.78
N SER A 25 12.95 -34.04 -17.86
CA SER A 25 12.20 -32.82 -18.19
C SER A 25 12.96 -31.60 -17.67
N ASP A 26 13.34 -30.70 -18.58
CA ASP A 26 13.88 -29.39 -18.26
C ASP A 26 12.72 -28.41 -18.06
N THR A 27 12.59 -27.88 -16.85
CA THR A 27 11.47 -27.03 -16.45
C THR A 27 11.71 -25.55 -16.73
N GLN A 28 12.76 -25.20 -17.48
CA GLN A 28 13.14 -23.82 -17.83
C GLN A 28 13.19 -22.90 -16.59
N GLY A 29 13.68 -23.43 -15.47
CA GLY A 29 13.89 -22.67 -14.23
C GLY A 29 12.65 -22.45 -13.36
N GLN A 30 11.48 -23.01 -13.70
CA GLN A 30 10.29 -22.91 -12.83
C GLN A 30 10.46 -23.67 -11.51
N VAL A 31 11.12 -24.83 -11.53
CA VAL A 31 11.41 -25.61 -10.31
C VAL A 31 12.58 -25.03 -9.52
N LYS A 32 13.53 -24.37 -10.20
CA LYS A 32 14.70 -23.77 -9.56
C LYS A 32 14.32 -22.68 -8.55
N ARG A 33 13.37 -21.81 -8.91
CA ARG A 33 12.83 -20.78 -8.00
C ARG A 33 12.11 -21.37 -6.79
N LEU A 34 11.40 -22.48 -6.97
CA LEU A 34 10.71 -23.18 -5.89
C LEU A 34 11.70 -23.82 -4.89
N LEU A 35 12.81 -24.36 -5.38
CA LEU A 35 13.85 -25.00 -4.55
C LEU A 35 14.76 -23.99 -3.83
N GLU A 36 15.03 -22.82 -4.44
CA GLU A 36 15.82 -21.74 -3.81
C GLU A 36 15.07 -21.06 -2.64
N VAL A 37 13.73 -20.96 -2.71
CA VAL A 37 12.90 -20.36 -1.66
C VAL A 37 12.69 -21.30 -0.46
N LEU A 38 12.85 -22.61 -0.65
CA LEU A 38 12.54 -23.63 0.37
C LEU A 38 13.77 -24.20 1.10
N GLU A 39 14.97 -23.67 0.87
CA GLU A 39 16.24 -24.08 1.52
C GLU A 39 16.47 -25.61 1.60
N PHE A 40 16.07 -26.39 0.59
CA PHE A 40 16.25 -27.84 0.59
C PHE A 40 17.73 -28.24 0.55
N THR A 41 18.19 -28.97 1.58
CA THR A 41 19.61 -29.35 1.74
C THR A 41 19.99 -30.68 1.09
N SER A 42 19.04 -31.55 0.70
CA SER A 42 19.30 -32.78 -0.10
C SER A 42 18.11 -33.22 -0.95
N ALA A 43 18.36 -34.10 -1.93
CA ALA A 43 17.35 -34.66 -2.82
C ALA A 43 16.42 -35.64 -2.05
N ASP A 44 15.16 -35.28 -1.88
CA ASP A 44 14.13 -36.20 -1.38
C ASP A 44 13.52 -36.96 -2.57
N THR A 45 13.53 -38.29 -2.49
CA THR A 45 12.90 -39.17 -3.48
C THR A 45 11.42 -39.31 -3.17
N PHE A 46 10.55 -38.88 -4.09
CA PHE A 46 9.11 -39.09 -3.96
C PHE A 46 8.71 -40.38 -4.68
N THR A 47 8.18 -41.34 -3.91
CA THR A 47 7.62 -42.59 -4.45
C THR A 47 6.17 -42.36 -4.86
N VAL A 48 5.87 -42.46 -6.16
CA VAL A 48 4.49 -42.44 -6.65
C VAL A 48 3.93 -43.86 -6.53
N MET A 49 3.04 -44.08 -5.58
CA MET A 49 2.35 -45.37 -5.45
C MET A 49 1.22 -45.44 -6.49
N PRO A 50 1.01 -46.58 -7.17
CA PRO A 50 -0.14 -46.73 -8.07
C PRO A 50 -1.45 -46.62 -7.28
N ASP A 51 -2.47 -46.09 -7.94
CA ASP A 51 -3.81 -45.84 -7.37
C ASP A 51 -4.48 -47.15 -6.93
N ASP A 52 -4.23 -47.56 -5.68
CA ASP A 52 -5.09 -48.51 -4.99
C ASP A 52 -6.27 -47.77 -4.37
N ALA A 53 -7.46 -48.14 -4.84
CA ALA A 53 -8.74 -47.57 -4.50
C ALA A 53 -9.02 -47.56 -2.99
N GLY A 54 -8.71 -46.43 -2.36
CA GLY A 54 -9.15 -46.08 -1.02
C GLY A 54 -8.96 -44.60 -0.85
N THR A 55 -10.06 -43.85 -0.71
CA THR A 55 -10.07 -42.42 -0.43
C THR A 55 -9.26 -42.14 0.83
N ARG A 56 -7.97 -41.85 0.67
CA ARG A 56 -7.17 -41.20 1.71
C ARG A 56 -7.51 -39.73 1.64
N GLU A 57 -8.18 -39.24 2.67
CA GLU A 57 -8.30 -37.80 2.90
C GLU A 57 -6.88 -37.22 2.92
N VAL A 58 -6.55 -36.45 1.89
CA VAL A 58 -5.35 -35.63 1.88
C VAL A 58 -5.55 -34.64 3.03
N PRO A 59 -4.69 -34.64 4.08
CA PRO A 59 -4.82 -33.64 5.13
C PRO A 59 -4.65 -32.29 4.46
N VAL A 60 -5.71 -31.49 4.48
CA VAL A 60 -5.69 -30.10 4.05
C VAL A 60 -4.67 -29.41 4.95
N ARG A 61 -3.43 -29.23 4.46
CA ARG A 61 -2.50 -28.29 5.09
C ARG A 61 -3.13 -26.92 4.89
N GLN A 62 -3.80 -26.42 5.94
CA GLN A 62 -4.16 -25.02 6.01
C GLN A 62 -2.84 -24.25 5.96
N SER A 63 -2.51 -23.68 4.81
CA SER A 63 -1.44 -22.70 4.72
C SER A 63 -1.70 -21.64 5.78
N PRO A 64 -0.69 -21.23 6.58
CA PRO A 64 -0.89 -20.19 7.58
C PRO A 64 -1.56 -18.98 6.91
N ALA A 65 -2.57 -18.42 7.57
CA ALA A 65 -3.32 -17.29 7.04
C ALA A 65 -2.34 -16.18 6.60
N LYS A 66 -2.54 -15.64 5.39
CA LYS A 66 -1.67 -14.62 4.82
C LYS A 66 -1.77 -13.35 5.68
N GLN A 67 -0.67 -12.95 6.30
CA GLN A 67 -0.62 -11.76 7.15
C GLN A 67 -0.08 -10.56 6.38
N ILE A 68 -0.48 -9.36 6.81
CA ILE A 68 0.06 -8.10 6.31
C ILE A 68 1.56 -7.98 6.62
N SER A 69 2.30 -7.40 5.68
CA SER A 69 3.73 -7.12 5.83
C SER A 69 3.99 -6.05 6.90
N ALA A 70 5.24 -5.96 7.35
CA ALA A 70 5.67 -4.89 8.26
C ALA A 70 5.44 -3.49 7.66
N GLU A 71 5.69 -3.34 6.35
CA GLU A 71 5.50 -2.07 5.63
C GLU A 71 4.02 -1.68 5.57
N GLY A 72 3.13 -2.63 5.29
CA GLY A 72 1.69 -2.40 5.30
C GLY A 72 1.18 -2.01 6.69
N LEU A 73 1.69 -2.67 7.72
CA LEU A 73 1.37 -2.35 9.10
C LEU A 73 1.84 -0.94 9.47
N GLU A 74 3.04 -0.53 9.05
CA GLU A 74 3.55 0.82 9.27
C GLU A 74 2.67 1.88 8.59
N LEU A 75 2.22 1.62 7.36
CA LEU A 75 1.30 2.51 6.65
C LEU A 75 0.02 2.73 7.45
N ILE A 76 -0.61 1.66 7.93
CA ILE A 76 -1.84 1.77 8.74
C ILE A 76 -1.57 2.59 10.00
N LYS A 77 -0.53 2.24 10.77
CA LYS A 77 -0.17 2.94 12.01
C LYS A 77 0.08 4.43 11.83
N THR A 78 0.60 4.83 10.66
CA THR A 78 0.85 6.23 10.31
C THR A 78 -0.44 7.05 10.18
N PHE A 79 -1.54 6.43 9.77
CA PHE A 79 -2.83 7.11 9.59
C PHE A 79 -3.79 7.00 10.79
N GLU A 80 -3.66 5.99 11.66
CA GLU A 80 -4.63 5.75 12.74
C GLU A 80 -4.33 6.49 14.05
N GLY A 81 -3.11 6.98 14.27
CA GLY A 81 -2.71 7.63 15.54
C GLY A 81 -2.66 6.65 16.73
N LEU A 82 -1.71 6.82 17.65
CA LEU A 82 -1.53 5.91 18.79
C LEU A 82 -1.89 6.57 20.12
N TYR A 83 -2.84 5.97 20.84
CA TYR A 83 -3.26 6.39 22.18
C TYR A 83 -3.07 5.24 23.18
N LEU A 84 -2.15 5.39 24.13
CA LEU A 84 -1.85 4.33 25.12
C LEU A 84 -2.77 4.36 26.35
N GLU A 85 -3.61 5.38 26.45
CA GLU A 85 -4.64 5.54 27.48
C GLU A 85 -6.00 5.64 26.79
N SER A 86 -7.03 5.01 27.37
CA SER A 86 -8.40 5.06 26.83
C SER A 86 -8.93 6.49 26.81
N TYR A 87 -9.52 6.91 25.69
CA TYR A 87 -10.18 8.21 25.53
C TYR A 87 -11.56 8.04 24.90
N GLN A 88 -12.40 9.08 24.96
CA GLN A 88 -13.66 9.10 24.21
C GLN A 88 -13.45 9.83 22.88
N ASP A 89 -13.85 9.21 21.78
CA ASP A 89 -13.82 9.84 20.46
C ASP A 89 -14.89 10.95 20.31
N ALA A 90 -14.98 11.54 19.12
CA ALA A 90 -15.91 12.64 18.83
C ALA A 90 -17.39 12.28 19.01
N VAL A 91 -17.74 10.98 19.07
CA VAL A 91 -19.11 10.49 19.27
C VAL A 91 -19.30 9.80 20.63
N GLY A 92 -18.29 9.85 21.51
CA GLY A 92 -18.37 9.36 22.89
C GLY A 92 -17.99 7.88 23.08
N VAL A 93 -17.48 7.20 22.05
CA VAL A 93 -17.05 5.81 22.13
C VAL A 93 -15.67 5.72 22.76
N TRP A 94 -15.49 4.80 23.71
CA TRP A 94 -14.19 4.55 24.33
C TRP A 94 -13.25 3.87 23.33
N THR A 95 -12.08 4.48 23.13
CA THR A 95 -11.09 4.10 22.12
C THR A 95 -9.68 4.05 22.73
N ILE A 96 -8.84 3.12 22.29
CA ILE A 96 -7.43 3.01 22.69
C ILE A 96 -6.60 2.41 21.54
N GLY A 97 -5.27 2.46 21.64
CA GLY A 97 -4.36 1.90 20.64
C GLY A 97 -4.43 2.66 19.32
N TRP A 98 -4.57 1.93 18.22
CA TRP A 98 -4.73 2.46 16.86
C TRP A 98 -6.20 2.47 16.42
N GLY A 99 -7.08 2.98 17.29
CA GLY A 99 -8.51 3.10 17.01
C GLY A 99 -9.38 1.93 17.49
N ASN A 100 -8.86 1.06 18.37
CA ASN A 100 -9.61 -0.09 18.87
C ASN A 100 -10.69 0.34 19.88
N THR A 101 -11.90 -0.19 19.73
CA THR A 101 -13.08 0.14 20.57
C THR A 101 -13.70 -1.06 21.29
N GLU A 102 -13.46 -2.28 20.81
CA GLU A 102 -14.03 -3.49 21.39
C GLU A 102 -13.55 -3.72 22.83
N GLY A 103 -14.48 -3.71 23.77
CA GLY A 103 -14.20 -3.98 25.19
C GLY A 103 -13.42 -2.88 25.92
N ILE A 104 -13.31 -1.69 25.34
CA ILE A 104 -12.58 -0.57 25.92
C ILE A 104 -13.46 0.22 26.88
N GLY A 105 -12.91 0.56 28.04
CA GLY A 105 -13.58 1.33 29.07
C GLY A 105 -12.65 2.37 29.71
N PRO A 106 -13.19 3.20 30.62
CA PRO A 106 -12.44 4.29 31.24
C PRO A 106 -11.24 3.81 32.06
N GLY A 107 -10.12 4.51 31.93
CA GLY A 107 -8.92 4.31 32.74
C GLY A 107 -8.04 3.12 32.31
N MET A 108 -8.33 2.50 31.15
CA MET A 108 -7.46 1.46 30.60
C MET A 108 -6.17 2.05 30.06
N THR A 109 -5.06 1.34 30.28
CA THR A 109 -3.75 1.67 29.74
C THR A 109 -3.12 0.44 29.10
N ILE A 110 -2.37 0.65 28.02
CA ILE A 110 -1.70 -0.42 27.27
C ILE A 110 -0.27 -0.03 26.88
N THR A 111 0.56 -1.02 26.63
CA THR A 111 1.88 -0.86 26.00
C THR A 111 1.76 -0.79 24.47
N VAL A 112 2.79 -0.28 23.80
CA VAL A 112 2.87 -0.29 22.33
C VAL A 112 2.74 -1.71 21.76
N ALA A 113 3.33 -2.70 22.43
CA ALA A 113 3.24 -4.10 22.02
C ALA A 113 1.80 -4.65 22.12
N GLN A 114 1.07 -4.29 23.19
CA GLN A 114 -0.34 -4.64 23.35
C GLN A 114 -1.21 -3.94 22.29
N ALA A 115 -0.97 -2.65 22.02
CA ALA A 115 -1.66 -1.93 20.95
C ALA A 115 -1.46 -2.62 19.60
N GLU A 116 -0.26 -3.16 19.33
CA GLU A 116 0.01 -3.82 18.05
C GLU A 116 -0.71 -5.17 17.96
N GLN A 117 -0.75 -5.92 19.06
CA GLN A 117 -1.50 -7.16 19.13
C GLN A 117 -3.00 -6.92 18.89
N MET A 118 -3.55 -5.85 19.46
CA MET A 118 -4.95 -5.46 19.24
C MET A 118 -5.20 -5.10 17.78
N LEU A 119 -4.35 -4.26 17.18
CA LEU A 119 -4.43 -3.91 15.76
C LEU A 119 -4.35 -5.16 14.87
N ARG A 120 -3.39 -6.07 15.11
CA ARG A 120 -3.26 -7.31 14.33
C ARG A 120 -4.49 -8.21 14.45
N LYS A 121 -5.07 -8.32 15.66
CA LYS A 121 -6.31 -9.07 15.86
C LYS A 121 -7.44 -8.47 15.00
N GLU A 122 -7.57 -7.15 14.98
CA GLU A 122 -8.59 -6.46 14.18
C GLU A 122 -8.35 -6.59 12.68
N LEU A 123 -7.08 -6.58 12.24
CA LEU A 123 -6.70 -6.75 10.84
C LEU A 123 -7.09 -8.12 10.27
N SER A 124 -7.19 -9.15 11.11
CA SER A 124 -7.48 -10.52 10.67
C SER A 124 -8.75 -10.65 9.80
N GLN A 125 -9.82 -9.91 10.12
CA GLN A 125 -11.05 -9.95 9.33
C GLN A 125 -10.86 -9.32 7.94
N PHE A 126 -10.00 -8.31 7.83
CA PHE A 126 -9.71 -7.63 6.57
C PHE A 126 -8.73 -8.44 5.73
N GLU A 127 -7.77 -9.12 6.35
CA GLU A 127 -6.89 -10.12 5.73
C GLU A 127 -7.69 -11.28 5.12
N THR A 128 -8.65 -11.83 5.89
CA THR A 128 -9.59 -12.84 5.38
C THR A 128 -10.40 -12.31 4.20
N ALA A 129 -11.00 -11.13 4.33
CA ALA A 129 -11.79 -10.52 3.26
C ALA A 129 -10.97 -10.32 1.98
N VAL A 130 -9.75 -9.76 2.06
CA VAL A 130 -8.88 -9.58 0.89
C VAL A 130 -8.54 -10.92 0.25
N THR A 131 -8.23 -11.94 1.06
CA THR A 131 -7.92 -13.30 0.58
C THR A 131 -9.10 -13.93 -0.16
N GLU A 132 -10.33 -13.73 0.31
CA GLU A 132 -11.53 -14.27 -0.34
C GLU A 132 -11.93 -13.50 -1.61
N TYR A 133 -11.71 -12.19 -1.63
CA TYR A 133 -12.23 -11.30 -2.67
C TYR A 133 -11.31 -11.20 -3.90
N VAL A 134 -10.00 -11.34 -3.70
CA VAL A 134 -9.02 -11.29 -4.78
C VAL A 134 -8.94 -12.65 -5.47
N LYS A 135 -9.10 -12.66 -6.79
CA LYS A 135 -9.17 -13.86 -7.64
C LYS A 135 -7.94 -14.05 -8.52
N VAL A 136 -6.99 -13.14 -8.44
CA VAL A 136 -5.74 -13.13 -9.21
C VAL A 136 -4.55 -13.20 -8.27
N GLU A 137 -3.42 -13.67 -8.78
CA GLU A 137 -2.18 -13.64 -8.00
C GLU A 137 -1.73 -12.19 -7.77
N ILE A 138 -1.41 -11.87 -6.53
CA ILE A 138 -0.91 -10.55 -6.12
C ILE A 138 0.29 -10.68 -5.20
N ASN A 139 1.22 -9.73 -5.32
CA ASN A 139 2.40 -9.68 -4.47
C ASN A 139 2.05 -9.22 -3.03
N GLU A 140 3.05 -9.26 -2.15
CA GLU A 140 2.89 -8.87 -0.74
C GLU A 140 2.46 -7.41 -0.56
N ASN A 141 3.00 -6.48 -1.35
CA ASN A 141 2.68 -5.06 -1.24
C ASN A 141 1.26 -4.75 -1.72
N GLN A 142 0.81 -5.39 -2.78
CA GLN A 142 -0.56 -5.31 -3.28
C GLN A 142 -1.55 -5.83 -2.23
N TYR A 143 -1.23 -6.98 -1.62
CA TYR A 143 -2.03 -7.53 -0.53
C TYR A 143 -2.11 -6.56 0.66
N ALA A 144 -0.95 -6.05 1.09
CA ALA A 144 -0.87 -5.10 2.20
C ALA A 144 -1.65 -3.80 1.95
N ALA A 145 -1.56 -3.22 0.75
CA ALA A 145 -2.31 -2.02 0.39
C ALA A 145 -3.83 -2.26 0.37
N LEU A 146 -4.28 -3.44 -0.09
CA LEU A 146 -5.70 -3.81 -0.07
C LEU A 146 -6.21 -4.01 1.36
N VAL A 147 -5.41 -4.62 2.24
CA VAL A 147 -5.76 -4.76 3.67
C VAL A 147 -5.86 -3.38 4.33
N ALA A 148 -4.89 -2.49 4.08
CA ALA A 148 -4.92 -1.12 4.63
C ALA A 148 -6.12 -0.29 4.12
N PHE A 149 -6.46 -0.44 2.84
CA PHE A 149 -7.65 0.17 2.25
C PHE A 149 -8.93 -0.40 2.86
N SER A 150 -9.04 -1.73 2.93
CA SER A 150 -10.18 -2.45 3.51
C SER A 150 -10.41 -2.09 4.98
N TYR A 151 -9.34 -1.96 5.76
CA TYR A 151 -9.39 -1.48 7.15
C TYR A 151 -10.01 -0.07 7.23
N ASN A 152 -9.66 0.82 6.31
CA ASN A 152 -10.18 2.20 6.32
C ASN A 152 -11.63 2.33 5.86
N VAL A 153 -12.00 1.64 4.78
CA VAL A 153 -13.31 1.84 4.13
C VAL A 153 -14.32 0.73 4.45
N GLY A 154 -13.86 -0.35 5.09
CA GLY A 154 -14.63 -1.56 5.36
C GLY A 154 -14.52 -2.61 4.25
N ALA A 155 -14.53 -3.89 4.64
CA ALA A 155 -14.47 -5.03 3.72
C ALA A 155 -15.55 -5.00 2.65
N ARG A 156 -16.78 -4.60 2.99
CA ARG A 156 -17.88 -4.51 2.02
C ARG A 156 -17.62 -3.46 0.94
N ALA A 157 -17.04 -2.31 1.31
CA ALA A 157 -16.70 -1.27 0.34
C ALA A 157 -15.61 -1.75 -0.64
N LEU A 158 -14.61 -2.50 -0.16
CA LEU A 158 -13.64 -3.16 -1.03
C LEU A 158 -14.34 -4.15 -1.99
N TYR A 159 -15.23 -5.01 -1.48
CA TYR A 159 -15.95 -6.00 -2.29
C TYR A 159 -16.72 -5.38 -3.46
N ASP A 160 -17.44 -4.29 -3.21
CA ASP A 160 -18.27 -3.64 -4.23
C ASP A 160 -17.48 -2.70 -5.17
N SER A 161 -16.21 -2.40 -4.82
CA SER A 161 -15.40 -1.37 -5.49
C SER A 161 -15.07 -1.68 -6.95
N THR A 162 -14.91 -0.62 -7.74
CA THR A 162 -14.29 -0.73 -9.07
C THR A 162 -12.85 -1.23 -8.95
N LEU A 163 -12.11 -0.81 -7.91
CA LEU A 163 -10.74 -1.25 -7.62
C LEU A 163 -10.61 -2.77 -7.67
N LEU A 164 -11.44 -3.50 -6.90
CA LEU A 164 -11.40 -4.96 -6.88
C LEU A 164 -11.82 -5.56 -8.23
N LYS A 165 -12.81 -4.95 -8.91
CA LYS A 165 -13.29 -5.43 -10.22
C LYS A 165 -12.20 -5.37 -11.29
N VAL A 166 -11.45 -4.27 -11.38
CA VAL A 166 -10.34 -4.16 -12.35
C VAL A 166 -9.10 -4.95 -11.93
N LEU A 167 -8.82 -5.06 -10.62
CA LEU A 167 -7.77 -5.94 -10.12
C LEU A 167 -8.01 -7.40 -10.54
N ASN A 168 -9.22 -7.91 -10.33
CA ASN A 168 -9.59 -9.28 -10.69
C ASN A 168 -9.61 -9.55 -12.21
N GLN A 169 -9.45 -8.51 -13.04
CA GLN A 169 -9.23 -8.64 -14.49
C GLN A 169 -7.73 -8.61 -14.85
N GLY A 170 -6.84 -8.54 -13.86
CA GLY A 170 -5.39 -8.44 -14.04
C GLY A 170 -4.89 -7.04 -14.39
N GLN A 171 -5.74 -6.01 -14.32
CA GLN A 171 -5.38 -4.63 -14.70
C GLN A 171 -4.76 -3.88 -13.53
N ILE A 172 -3.50 -4.19 -13.22
CA ILE A 172 -2.79 -3.69 -12.03
C ILE A 172 -2.73 -2.17 -11.97
N GLN A 173 -2.32 -1.50 -13.06
CA GLN A 173 -2.18 -0.05 -13.07
C GLN A 173 -3.53 0.66 -12.88
N GLU A 174 -4.59 0.16 -13.54
CA GLU A 174 -5.92 0.73 -13.41
C GLU A 174 -6.48 0.52 -12.00
N ALA A 175 -6.27 -0.66 -11.40
CA ALA A 175 -6.62 -0.93 -10.01
C ALA A 175 -5.91 0.03 -9.05
N ALA A 176 -4.62 0.29 -9.26
CA ALA A 176 -3.84 1.24 -8.46
C ALA A 176 -4.45 2.66 -8.53
N ASP A 177 -4.86 3.11 -9.71
CA ASP A 177 -5.46 4.43 -9.88
C ASP A 177 -6.86 4.54 -9.26
N GLN A 178 -7.58 3.42 -9.07
CA GLN A 178 -8.87 3.44 -8.37
C GLN A 178 -8.76 3.86 -6.90
N PHE A 179 -7.64 3.64 -6.21
CA PHE A 179 -7.46 4.12 -4.82
C PHE A 179 -7.72 5.62 -4.70
N LEU A 180 -7.27 6.41 -5.68
CA LEU A 180 -7.35 7.88 -5.65
C LEU A 180 -8.78 8.43 -5.67
N ARG A 181 -9.78 7.60 -5.99
CA ARG A 181 -11.19 7.99 -6.03
C ARG A 181 -11.88 7.96 -4.67
N TRP A 182 -11.24 7.32 -3.69
CA TRP A 182 -11.78 7.05 -2.36
C TRP A 182 -11.24 8.04 -1.33
N ASP A 183 -11.25 9.33 -1.68
CA ASP A 183 -10.70 10.41 -0.87
C ASP A 183 -11.77 11.35 -0.30
N LYS A 184 -13.05 10.99 -0.41
CA LYS A 184 -14.18 11.87 -0.06
C LYS A 184 -14.89 11.46 1.23
N ALA A 185 -15.30 12.46 2.02
CA ALA A 185 -16.30 12.32 3.08
C ALA A 185 -17.32 13.46 2.96
N GLY A 186 -18.60 13.18 3.19
CA GLY A 186 -19.66 14.18 2.98
C GLY A 186 -19.71 14.73 1.54
N GLY A 187 -19.23 13.96 0.56
CA GLY A 187 -19.13 14.38 -0.86
C GLY A 187 -17.93 15.25 -1.21
N GLN A 188 -17.12 15.69 -0.23
CA GLN A 188 -15.95 16.53 -0.44
C GLN A 188 -14.65 15.74 -0.25
N ALA A 189 -13.64 16.01 -1.09
CA ALA A 189 -12.32 15.43 -0.92
C ALA A 189 -11.68 15.93 0.37
N LEU A 190 -11.16 15.02 1.18
CA LEU A 190 -10.44 15.33 2.42
C LEU A 190 -8.94 15.09 2.22
N LEU A 191 -8.13 16.10 2.54
CA LEU A 191 -6.68 16.04 2.35
C LEU A 191 -6.03 14.80 2.99
N GLY A 192 -6.42 14.47 4.22
CA GLY A 192 -5.92 13.28 4.92
C GLY A 192 -6.23 11.98 4.17
N LEU A 193 -7.45 11.85 3.61
CA LEU A 193 -7.82 10.69 2.80
C LEU A 193 -7.08 10.68 1.46
N SER A 194 -6.91 11.83 0.80
CA SER A 194 -6.17 11.89 -0.46
C SER A 194 -4.71 11.47 -0.28
N ARG A 195 -4.07 11.88 0.84
CA ARG A 195 -2.71 11.44 1.22
C ARG A 195 -2.68 9.93 1.46
N ARG A 196 -3.62 9.40 2.25
CA ARG A 196 -3.77 7.96 2.53
C ARG A 196 -3.91 7.13 1.26
N ARG A 197 -4.84 7.48 0.38
CA ARG A 197 -5.09 6.77 -0.88
C ARG A 197 -3.88 6.77 -1.80
N ARG A 198 -3.09 7.87 -1.83
CA ARG A 198 -1.83 7.93 -2.58
C ARG A 198 -0.76 7.04 -1.97
N SER A 199 -0.65 7.01 -0.64
CA SER A 199 0.27 6.10 0.04
C SER A 199 -0.06 4.63 -0.23
N GLU A 200 -1.34 4.24 -0.11
CA GLU A 200 -1.79 2.88 -0.41
C GLU A 200 -1.57 2.52 -1.88
N ARG A 201 -1.84 3.45 -2.81
CA ARG A 201 -1.53 3.26 -4.24
C ARG A 201 -0.05 3.03 -4.48
N SER A 202 0.83 3.84 -3.90
CA SER A 202 2.28 3.67 -4.07
C SER A 202 2.74 2.34 -3.47
N LEU A 203 2.27 1.97 -2.28
CA LEU A 203 2.54 0.64 -1.73
C LEU A 203 2.05 -0.46 -2.70
N PHE A 204 0.82 -0.37 -3.22
CA PHE A 204 0.27 -1.32 -4.18
C PHE A 204 1.13 -1.49 -5.45
N LEU A 205 1.79 -0.42 -5.90
CA LEU A 205 2.72 -0.42 -7.04
C LEU A 205 4.17 -0.78 -6.65
N SER A 206 4.42 -1.12 -5.38
CA SER A 206 5.75 -1.36 -4.82
C SER A 206 6.68 -0.14 -4.91
N GLU A 207 6.11 1.05 -4.81
CA GLU A 207 6.82 2.32 -4.76
C GLU A 207 6.96 2.82 -3.31
N PRO A 208 7.94 3.67 -3.00
CA PRO A 208 7.96 4.40 -1.73
C PRO A 208 6.66 5.18 -1.56
N TRP A 209 5.99 5.09 -0.41
CA TRP A 209 4.68 5.72 -0.19
C TRP A 209 4.72 6.95 0.72
N LYS A 210 5.81 7.14 1.49
CA LYS A 210 5.95 8.22 2.48
C LYS A 210 5.98 9.62 1.85
N TRP A 211 6.32 9.75 0.56
CA TRP A 211 6.23 11.03 -0.16
C TRP A 211 4.80 11.60 -0.16
N ALA A 212 3.79 10.73 -0.14
CA ALA A 212 2.40 11.14 -0.20
C ALA A 212 1.90 11.75 1.12
N LEU A 213 2.64 11.59 2.23
CA LEU A 213 2.28 12.19 3.53
C LEU A 213 2.31 13.72 3.51
N THR A 214 3.10 14.31 2.62
CA THR A 214 3.16 15.76 2.43
C THR A 214 2.53 16.22 1.12
N TRP A 215 1.86 15.30 0.40
CA TRP A 215 1.14 15.65 -0.82
C TRP A 215 -0.01 16.61 -0.50
N GLU A 216 -0.11 17.68 -1.27
CA GLU A 216 -1.29 18.55 -1.30
C GLU A 216 -1.85 18.55 -2.72
N PRO A 217 -3.19 18.65 -2.89
CA PRO A 217 -3.72 18.98 -4.19
C PRO A 217 -3.04 20.26 -4.65
N SER A 218 -2.87 20.43 -5.95
CA SER A 218 -2.44 21.68 -6.55
C SER A 218 -3.50 22.75 -6.24
N ARG A 219 -3.55 23.21 -5.00
CA ARG A 219 -4.29 24.39 -4.60
C ARG A 219 -3.56 25.53 -5.29
N VAL A 220 -4.36 26.44 -5.81
CA VAL A 220 -3.83 27.61 -6.49
C VAL A 220 -3.10 28.45 -5.44
N LEU A 221 -1.78 28.46 -5.50
CA LEU A 221 -0.96 29.16 -4.51
C LEU A 221 -1.05 30.66 -4.77
N LYS A 222 -1.47 31.41 -3.76
CA LYS A 222 -1.61 32.86 -3.79
C LYS A 222 -1.57 33.40 -2.37
N LEU A 223 -1.34 34.70 -2.22
CA LEU A 223 -1.44 35.36 -0.93
C LEU A 223 -2.87 35.25 -0.37
N SER A 224 -3.02 34.74 0.86
CA SER A 224 -4.31 34.58 1.54
C SER A 224 -4.21 34.78 3.05
N GLN A 225 -5.35 34.86 3.74
CA GLN A 225 -5.43 34.83 5.21
C GLN A 225 -6.38 33.70 5.64
N PRO A 226 -5.95 32.75 6.49
CA PRO A 226 -4.56 32.54 6.94
C PRO A 226 -3.62 32.27 5.75
N LEU A 227 -2.31 32.47 5.96
CA LEU A 227 -1.30 32.22 4.93
C LEU A 227 -1.37 30.74 4.52
N LEU A 228 -1.26 30.48 3.21
CA LEU A 228 -1.01 29.13 2.75
C LEU A 228 0.36 28.70 3.25
N HIS A 229 0.49 27.47 3.72
CA HIS A 229 1.77 26.92 4.13
C HIS A 229 1.84 25.42 3.81
N GLY A 230 3.03 24.89 3.56
CA GLY A 230 3.22 23.49 3.20
C GLY A 230 4.43 23.24 2.30
N ASP A 231 4.65 21.98 1.95
CA ASP A 231 5.73 21.56 1.06
C ASP A 231 5.52 22.06 -0.38
N ASP A 232 4.27 22.28 -0.79
CA ASP A 232 3.91 22.86 -2.09
C ASP A 232 4.40 24.32 -2.22
N VAL A 233 4.20 25.12 -1.17
CA VAL A 233 4.72 26.48 -1.06
C VAL A 233 6.25 26.46 -1.03
N ARG A 234 6.86 25.56 -0.26
CA ARG A 234 8.33 25.43 -0.18
C ARG A 234 8.94 25.08 -1.55
N ARG A 235 8.33 24.15 -2.29
CA ARG A 235 8.76 23.77 -3.65
C ARG A 235 8.62 24.93 -4.63
N LEU A 236 7.52 25.67 -4.57
CA LEU A 236 7.34 26.90 -5.36
C LEU A 236 8.45 27.91 -5.04
N GLN A 237 8.68 28.19 -3.76
CA GLN A 237 9.71 29.13 -3.32
C GLN A 237 11.11 28.69 -3.77
N GLN A 238 11.42 27.39 -3.69
CA GLN A 238 12.67 26.85 -4.19
C GLN A 238 12.80 27.02 -5.71
N ALA A 239 11.76 26.71 -6.48
CA ALA A 239 11.78 26.88 -7.94
C ALA A 239 11.92 28.35 -8.35
N LEU A 240 11.31 29.27 -7.61
CA LEU A 240 11.48 30.72 -7.81
C LEU A 240 12.91 31.17 -7.48
N ALA A 241 13.48 30.69 -6.37
CA ALA A 241 14.88 30.96 -6.00
C ALA A 241 15.85 30.42 -7.06
N ASP A 242 15.64 29.20 -7.55
CA ASP A 242 16.43 28.57 -8.62
C ASP A 242 16.29 29.31 -9.95
N ALA A 243 15.13 29.94 -10.20
CA ALA A 243 14.89 30.83 -11.34
C ALA A 243 15.47 32.25 -11.15
N GLY A 244 16.13 32.53 -10.02
CA GLY A 244 16.84 33.77 -9.75
C GLY A 244 16.01 34.85 -9.04
N PHE A 245 14.87 34.51 -8.45
CA PHE A 245 14.01 35.44 -7.70
C PHE A 245 14.33 35.42 -6.20
N ASP A 246 14.31 36.59 -5.57
CA ASP A 246 14.56 36.72 -4.14
C ASP A 246 13.35 36.24 -3.31
N VAL A 247 13.45 35.01 -2.79
CA VAL A 247 12.43 34.42 -1.90
C VAL A 247 13.07 33.37 -0.98
N GLN A 248 12.63 33.34 0.27
CA GLN A 248 13.03 32.31 1.23
C GLN A 248 12.09 31.09 1.12
N ALA A 249 12.65 29.89 1.05
CA ALA A 249 11.90 28.63 1.05
C ALA A 249 11.47 28.18 2.46
N ASP A 250 10.73 29.04 3.17
CA ASP A 250 10.24 28.80 4.53
C ASP A 250 8.95 27.95 4.59
N GLY A 251 8.31 27.74 3.44
CA GLY A 251 7.05 27.01 3.32
C GLY A 251 5.81 27.81 3.68
N TYR A 252 5.89 29.15 3.79
CA TYR A 252 4.76 30.05 4.03
C TYR A 252 4.57 31.05 2.87
N PHE A 253 3.37 31.09 2.28
CA PHE A 253 3.05 31.97 1.17
C PHE A 253 2.72 33.36 1.70
N GLY A 254 3.75 34.11 2.10
CA GLY A 254 3.67 35.49 2.54
C GLY A 254 3.87 36.49 1.40
N GLU A 255 3.93 37.77 1.74
CA GLU A 255 4.13 38.86 0.77
C GLU A 255 5.42 38.72 -0.05
N GLY A 256 6.48 38.15 0.53
CA GLY A 256 7.73 37.88 -0.19
C GLY A 256 7.53 36.89 -1.34
N THR A 257 6.79 35.81 -1.10
CA THR A 257 6.46 34.82 -2.13
C THR A 257 5.53 35.40 -3.18
N ASP A 258 4.53 36.19 -2.80
CA ASP A 258 3.64 36.87 -3.75
C ASP A 258 4.41 37.81 -4.70
N LYS A 259 5.36 38.59 -4.18
CA LYS A 259 6.24 39.45 -4.99
C LYS A 259 7.09 38.64 -5.95
N ALA A 260 7.70 37.55 -5.50
CA ALA A 260 8.51 36.69 -6.34
C ALA A 260 7.68 36.02 -7.46
N VAL A 261 6.46 35.55 -7.15
CA VAL A 261 5.54 34.99 -8.16
C VAL A 261 5.19 36.03 -9.22
N LYS A 262 4.83 37.25 -8.82
CA LYS A 262 4.48 38.31 -9.77
C LYS A 262 5.66 38.70 -10.67
N ALA A 263 6.85 38.83 -10.10
CA ALA A 263 8.07 39.11 -10.86
C ALA A 263 8.39 37.97 -11.85
N PHE A 264 8.19 36.71 -11.46
CA PHE A 264 8.33 35.57 -12.35
C PHE A 264 7.30 35.58 -13.49
N GLN A 265 6.03 35.84 -13.16
CA GLN A 265 4.96 35.95 -14.16
C GLN A 265 5.27 37.04 -15.18
N GLU A 266 5.76 38.20 -14.73
CA GLU A 266 6.19 39.30 -15.60
C GLU A 266 7.36 38.87 -16.51
N GLN A 267 8.40 38.25 -15.95
CA GLN A 267 9.55 37.76 -16.73
C GLN A 267 9.16 36.74 -17.81
N LYS A 268 8.14 35.92 -17.55
CA LYS A 268 7.65 34.88 -18.48
C LYS A 268 6.52 35.33 -19.41
N GLY A 269 6.08 36.59 -19.32
CA GLY A 269 4.97 37.11 -20.12
C GLY A 269 3.63 36.45 -19.79
N LEU A 270 3.42 36.05 -18.54
CA LEU A 270 2.15 35.52 -18.02
C LEU A 270 1.27 36.65 -17.46
N GLY A 271 0.02 36.35 -17.16
CA GLY A 271 -0.82 37.26 -16.37
C GLY A 271 -0.20 37.47 -14.98
N VAL A 272 0.05 38.73 -14.61
CA VAL A 272 0.71 39.12 -13.35
C VAL A 272 -0.33 39.31 -12.25
N ASP A 273 -0.82 38.20 -11.71
CA ASP A 273 -1.89 38.17 -10.71
C ASP A 273 -1.45 37.61 -9.35
N GLY A 274 -0.22 37.11 -9.22
CA GLY A 274 0.29 36.45 -8.01
C GLY A 274 -0.32 35.06 -7.78
N ILE A 275 -1.05 34.54 -8.76
CA ILE A 275 -1.76 33.26 -8.72
C ILE A 275 -0.92 32.21 -9.43
N VAL A 276 -0.47 31.21 -8.67
CA VAL A 276 0.30 30.07 -9.20
C VAL A 276 -0.65 29.03 -9.76
N GLY A 277 -1.17 29.32 -10.96
CA GLY A 277 -1.96 28.39 -11.77
C GLY A 277 -1.09 27.45 -12.62
N THR A 278 -1.75 26.62 -13.43
CA THR A 278 -1.09 25.58 -14.25
C THR A 278 -0.02 26.13 -15.19
N GLN A 279 -0.21 27.34 -15.74
CA GLN A 279 0.77 27.96 -16.63
C GLN A 279 2.04 28.39 -15.88
N THR A 280 1.89 28.97 -14.68
CA THR A 280 3.01 29.37 -13.82
C THR A 280 3.81 28.14 -13.38
N LEU A 281 3.12 27.08 -12.94
CA LEU A 281 3.77 25.81 -12.56
C LEU A 281 4.56 25.21 -13.72
N LYS A 282 3.95 25.13 -14.92
CA LYS A 282 4.62 24.60 -16.12
C LYS A 282 5.90 25.37 -16.46
N GLN A 283 5.89 26.71 -16.33
CA GLN A 283 7.07 27.55 -16.60
C GLN A 283 8.17 27.40 -15.53
N LEU A 284 7.80 26.96 -14.32
CA LEU A 284 8.72 26.65 -13.23
C LEU A 284 9.20 25.19 -13.23
N GLY A 285 8.66 24.33 -14.10
CA GLY A 285 8.98 22.91 -14.12
C GLY A 285 8.37 22.11 -12.96
N LEU A 286 7.22 22.58 -12.43
CA LEU A 286 6.47 21.97 -11.34
C LEU A 286 5.19 21.27 -11.81
#